data_AF-A0A8C3MKD8-F1
#
_entry.id   AF-A0A8C3MKD8-F1
#
_cell.length_a   1.000
_cell.length_b   1.000
_cell.length_c   1.000
_cell.angle_alpha   90.00
_cell.angle_beta   90.00
_cell.angle_gamma   90.00
#
_symmetry.space_group_name_H-M   'P 1'
#
loop_
_entity.id
_entity.type
_entity.pdbx_description
1 polymer ?
#
loop_
_entity_poly.entity_id
_entity_poly.type
_entity_poly.pdbx_seq_one_letter_code
_entity_poly.pdbx_strand_id
1 'polypeptide(L)'
;MLLAEPVQRQRVGGGSDKNFEICLNVGFLLVLDATVQNYAVAIPSQLYYPFSETVCLQLSREQAVPIHVSVTLQSRAGNETLITQSISQLPFFHCTSFQVRKILSREVAFVVITVMEANSEFQKKQKVLIKHADKKTFIQTDKPVYKPGQIAPHCLSSHFFF
;
A
#
# COMPACT_ATOMS: atom_id res chain seq x y z
N MET A 1 8.60 10.78 -16.38
CA MET A 1 8.02 9.58 -17.05
C MET A 1 8.78 8.39 -16.50
N LEU A 2 8.27 7.72 -15.47
CA LEU A 2 8.88 6.50 -14.93
C LEU A 2 7.78 5.49 -14.65
N LEU A 3 7.84 4.40 -15.41
CA LEU A 3 7.07 3.19 -15.26
C LEU A 3 7.56 2.53 -13.96
N ALA A 4 6.68 2.39 -12.97
CA ALA A 4 6.94 1.47 -11.87
C ALA A 4 6.90 0.05 -12.47
N GLU A 5 8.00 -0.69 -12.35
CA GLU A 5 8.03 -2.09 -12.77
C GLU A 5 7.00 -2.89 -11.97
N PRO A 6 6.18 -3.72 -12.64
CA PRO A 6 5.23 -4.58 -11.94
C PRO A 6 6.00 -5.63 -11.14
N VAL A 7 5.83 -5.62 -9.81
CA VAL A 7 6.22 -6.74 -8.95
C VAL A 7 5.46 -7.99 -9.43
N GLN A 8 6.15 -8.85 -10.17
CA GLN A 8 5.60 -10.12 -10.64
C GLN A 8 5.46 -11.06 -9.45
N ARG A 9 4.23 -11.20 -8.94
CA ARG A 9 3.90 -12.29 -8.02
C ARG A 9 3.81 -13.58 -8.85
N GLN A 10 4.77 -14.48 -8.64
CA GLN A 10 4.81 -15.77 -9.33
C GLN A 10 3.50 -16.55 -9.14
N ARG A 11 2.86 -16.91 -10.26
CA ARG A 11 1.85 -17.98 -10.30
C ARG A 11 2.58 -19.32 -10.25
N VAL A 12 2.28 -20.13 -9.25
CA VAL A 12 2.33 -21.59 -9.43
C VAL A 12 1.09 -21.94 -10.26
N GLY A 13 1.31 -22.42 -11.48
CA GLY A 13 0.27 -22.61 -12.50
C GLY A 13 -0.65 -23.80 -12.23
N GLY A 14 -1.88 -23.70 -12.75
CA GLY A 14 -2.85 -24.79 -12.85
C GLY A 14 -4.24 -24.36 -13.30
N GLY A 15 -4.40 -24.05 -14.61
CA GLY A 15 -5.61 -24.38 -15.40
C GLY A 15 -6.96 -23.68 -15.17
N SER A 16 -7.24 -22.71 -16.06
CA SER A 16 -8.55 -22.37 -16.67
C SER A 16 -9.75 -21.98 -15.79
N ASP A 17 -9.85 -20.69 -15.46
CA ASP A 17 -11.06 -19.93 -15.79
C ASP A 17 -10.75 -18.42 -15.91
N LYS A 18 -11.15 -17.84 -17.03
CA LYS A 18 -10.80 -16.47 -17.43
C LYS A 18 -11.86 -15.49 -16.97
N ASN A 19 -11.70 -14.94 -15.76
CA ASN A 19 -12.01 -13.53 -15.47
C ASN A 19 -11.51 -13.14 -14.07
N PHE A 20 -10.20 -13.25 -13.82
CA PHE A 20 -9.62 -12.58 -12.65
C PHE A 20 -9.22 -11.18 -13.12
N GLU A 21 -10.21 -10.28 -13.12
CA GLU A 21 -9.95 -8.86 -13.23
C GLU A 21 -9.07 -8.49 -12.03
N ILE A 22 -7.76 -8.43 -12.26
CA ILE A 22 -6.82 -7.90 -11.29
C ILE A 22 -7.14 -6.41 -11.24
N CYS A 23 -7.97 -6.01 -10.26
CA CYS A 23 -8.06 -4.62 -9.87
C CYS A 23 -6.66 -4.22 -9.39
N LEU A 24 -5.86 -3.63 -10.28
CA LEU A 24 -4.77 -2.76 -9.84
C LEU A 24 -5.43 -1.75 -8.91
N ASN A 25 -5.19 -1.87 -7.59
CA ASN A 25 -5.46 -0.77 -6.68
C ASN A 25 -4.54 0.35 -7.14
N VAL A 26 -5.07 1.26 -7.96
CA VAL A 26 -4.36 2.42 -8.47
C VAL A 26 -3.91 3.19 -7.24
N GLY A 27 -2.59 3.17 -6.99
CA GLY A 27 -1.96 3.76 -5.83
C GLY A 27 -2.42 5.20 -5.68
N PHE A 28 -2.79 5.58 -4.46
CA PHE A 28 -3.19 6.95 -4.21
C PHE A 28 -1.91 7.80 -4.20
N LEU A 29 -1.80 8.74 -5.15
CA LEU A 29 -0.67 9.64 -5.25
C LEU A 29 -1.00 10.97 -4.58
N LEU A 30 -0.22 11.32 -3.56
CA LEU A 30 -0.30 12.60 -2.88
C LEU A 30 0.76 13.55 -3.45
N VAL A 31 0.30 14.52 -4.23
CA VAL A 31 1.16 15.59 -4.74
C VAL A 31 1.02 16.81 -3.83
N LEU A 32 2.13 17.36 -3.31
CA LEU A 32 2.16 18.67 -2.69
C LEU A 32 2.91 19.61 -3.63
N ASP A 33 2.22 20.68 -4.02
CA ASP A 33 2.81 21.77 -4.80
C ASP A 33 3.02 22.97 -3.89
N ALA A 34 4.28 23.18 -3.47
CA ALA A 34 4.68 24.39 -2.76
C ALA A 34 5.22 25.39 -3.79
N THR A 35 4.32 26.09 -4.49
CA THR A 35 4.55 27.20 -5.44
C THR A 35 5.47 26.96 -6.66
N VAL A 36 6.57 26.18 -6.58
CA VAL A 36 7.47 25.77 -7.69
C VAL A 36 8.14 24.39 -7.45
N GLN A 37 7.87 23.72 -6.32
CA GLN A 37 8.52 22.45 -5.95
C GLN A 37 7.51 21.30 -5.90
N ASN A 38 7.84 20.20 -6.59
CA ASN A 38 6.98 19.02 -6.70
C ASN A 38 7.42 17.94 -5.71
N TYR A 39 6.57 17.68 -4.73
CA TYR A 39 6.69 16.58 -3.78
C TYR A 39 5.62 15.55 -4.09
N ALA A 40 6.00 14.28 -4.21
CA ALA A 40 5.04 13.21 -4.42
C ALA A 40 5.22 12.09 -3.40
N VAL A 41 4.14 11.70 -2.74
CA VAL A 41 4.09 10.54 -1.85
C VAL A 41 3.10 9.54 -2.41
N ALA A 42 3.54 8.33 -2.71
CA ALA A 42 2.69 7.24 -3.16
C ALA A 42 2.41 6.29 -1.99
N ILE A 43 1.14 6.08 -1.69
CA ILE A 43 0.68 5.11 -0.69
C ILE A 43 -0.65 4.48 -1.13
N PRO A 44 -0.93 3.21 -0.82
CA PRO A 44 -2.24 2.63 -1.12
C PRO A 44 -3.39 3.40 -0.43
N SER A 45 -4.52 3.55 -1.12
CA SER A 45 -5.74 4.14 -0.54
C SER A 45 -6.36 3.24 0.53
N GLN A 46 -6.05 1.94 0.48
CA GLN A 46 -6.52 0.91 1.39
C GLN A 46 -5.32 0.16 1.94
N LEU A 47 -5.24 0.03 3.27
CA LEU A 47 -4.17 -0.66 3.98
C LEU A 47 -4.75 -1.90 4.65
N TYR A 48 -4.11 -3.05 4.46
CA TYR A 48 -4.64 -4.33 4.94
C TYR A 48 -3.82 -4.92 6.08
N TYR A 49 -4.43 -5.08 7.25
CA TYR A 49 -3.89 -5.93 8.32
C TYR A 49 -4.12 -7.42 7.98
N PRO A 50 -3.15 -8.33 8.22
CA PRO A 50 -1.83 -8.15 8.85
C PRO A 50 -0.68 -8.06 7.84
N PHE A 51 -0.90 -7.42 6.69
CA PHE A 51 0.15 -7.28 5.67
C PHE A 51 1.00 -6.05 5.92
N SER A 52 2.18 -6.05 5.29
CA SER A 52 3.00 -4.86 5.18
C SER A 52 2.63 -4.10 3.91
N GLU A 53 2.58 -2.79 4.01
CA GLU A 53 2.28 -1.88 2.90
C GLU A 53 3.51 -1.03 2.61
N THR A 54 3.66 -0.56 1.37
CA THR A 54 4.80 0.26 0.95
C THR A 54 4.37 1.70 0.74
N VAL A 55 5.18 2.63 1.24
CA VAL A 55 5.07 4.06 0.97
C VAL A 55 6.34 4.54 0.29
N CYS A 56 6.19 5.38 -0.73
CA CYS A 56 7.30 5.96 -1.48
C CYS A 56 7.23 7.48 -1.45
N LEU A 57 8.37 8.12 -1.25
CA LEU A 57 8.58 9.55 -1.33
C LEU A 57 9.46 9.85 -2.55
N GLN A 58 8.97 10.73 -3.42
CA GLN A 58 9.71 11.28 -4.53
C GLN A 58 9.78 12.81 -4.41
N LEU A 59 10.97 13.34 -4.66
CA LEU A 59 11.23 14.76 -4.70
C LEU A 59 11.93 15.12 -6.01
N SER A 60 11.39 16.11 -6.70
CA SER A 60 11.97 16.65 -7.93
C SER A 60 11.85 18.17 -7.92
N ARG A 61 12.98 18.85 -7.73
CA ARG A 61 13.08 20.33 -7.76
C ARG A 61 14.44 20.75 -8.32
N GLU A 62 14.56 22.01 -8.70
CA GLU A 62 15.77 22.55 -9.33
C GLU A 62 16.84 23.06 -8.34
N GLN A 63 16.46 23.48 -7.12
CA GLN A 63 17.39 24.06 -6.14
C GLN A 63 17.68 23.12 -4.97
N ALA A 64 18.91 23.08 -4.48
CA ALA A 64 19.38 22.15 -3.45
C ALA A 64 19.32 22.73 -2.01
N VAL A 65 18.18 23.29 -1.58
CA VAL A 65 18.01 23.81 -0.21
C VAL A 65 17.69 22.67 0.77
N PRO A 66 18.38 22.48 1.90
CA PRO A 66 18.05 21.40 2.82
C PRO A 66 16.58 21.44 3.28
N ILE A 67 15.88 20.32 3.19
CA ILE A 67 14.49 20.20 3.63
C ILE A 67 14.31 18.99 4.51
N HIS A 68 13.34 19.07 5.41
CA HIS A 68 12.93 17.97 6.26
C HIS A 68 11.52 17.53 5.87
N VAL A 69 11.38 16.27 5.46
CA VAL A 69 10.10 15.67 5.08
C VAL A 69 9.73 14.57 6.07
N SER A 70 8.50 14.61 6.56
CA SER A 70 7.91 13.58 7.40
C SER A 70 6.59 13.11 6.81
N VAL A 71 6.42 11.78 6.75
CA VAL A 71 5.17 11.12 6.37
C VAL A 71 4.68 10.32 7.57
N THR A 72 3.52 10.69 8.11
CA THR A 72 2.95 10.10 9.33
C THR A 72 1.57 9.52 9.05
N LEU A 73 1.33 8.28 9.47
CA LEU A 73 0.01 7.66 9.52
C LEU A 73 -0.66 7.94 10.87
N GLN A 74 -1.72 8.72 10.85
CA GLN A 74 -2.54 9.04 12.01
C GLN A 74 -3.80 8.16 12.03
N SER A 75 -3.90 7.29 13.03
CA SER A 75 -5.04 6.38 13.24
C SER A 75 -5.55 6.49 14.68
N ARG A 76 -6.67 5.83 15.00
CA ARG A 76 -7.18 5.66 16.37
C ARG A 76 -6.20 4.87 17.25
N ALA A 77 -5.40 4.00 16.66
CA ALA A 77 -4.32 3.29 17.35
C ALA A 77 -3.10 4.19 17.65
N GLY A 78 -3.13 5.44 17.20
CA GLY A 78 -2.08 6.44 17.41
C GLY A 78 -1.37 6.84 16.11
N ASN A 79 -0.36 7.68 16.26
CA ASN A 79 0.47 8.18 15.16
C ASN A 79 1.67 7.27 14.93
N GLU A 80 1.94 6.96 13.68
CA GLU A 80 3.09 6.17 13.25
C GLU A 80 3.83 6.91 12.15
N THR A 81 5.08 7.24 12.41
CA THR A 81 5.92 7.91 11.43
C THR A 81 6.47 6.87 10.45
N LEU A 82 6.07 6.96 9.19
CA LEU A 82 6.45 6.01 8.15
C LEU A 82 7.77 6.40 7.50
N ILE A 83 7.96 7.70 7.21
CA ILE A 83 9.18 8.24 6.60
C ILE A 83 9.57 9.50 7.36
N THR A 84 10.86 9.64 7.69
CA THR A 84 11.48 10.89 8.13
C THR A 84 12.80 11.05 7.40
N GLN A 85 12.96 12.10 6.60
CA GLN A 85 14.17 12.32 5.81
C GLN A 85 14.60 13.78 5.83
N SER A 86 15.92 13.99 5.94
CA SER A 86 16.58 15.28 5.70
C SER A 86 17.23 15.20 4.32
N ILE A 87 16.72 15.98 3.36
CA ILE A 87 17.08 15.85 1.94
C ILE A 87 17.83 17.11 1.49
N SER A 88 19.09 16.92 1.10
CA SER A 88 19.95 17.96 0.52
C SER A 88 20.35 17.69 -0.93
N GLN A 89 20.19 16.45 -1.41
CA GLN A 89 20.56 16.00 -2.75
C GLN A 89 19.32 15.65 -3.58
N LEU A 90 19.38 15.89 -4.90
CA LEU A 90 18.27 15.75 -5.84
C LEU A 90 18.73 15.11 -7.16
N PRO A 91 17.86 14.38 -7.88
CA PRO A 91 16.51 13.96 -7.48
C PRO A 91 16.57 12.95 -6.32
N PHE A 92 15.54 12.94 -5.47
CA PHE A 92 15.48 12.02 -4.33
C PHE A 92 14.27 11.10 -4.46
N PHE A 93 14.50 9.80 -4.25
CA PHE A 93 13.47 8.78 -4.25
C PHE A 93 13.76 7.76 -3.15
N HIS A 94 12.77 7.47 -2.32
CA HIS A 94 12.91 6.52 -1.23
C HIS A 94 11.58 5.83 -0.95
N CYS A 95 11.60 4.50 -0.85
CA CYS A 95 10.47 3.71 -0.43
C CYS A 95 10.80 2.96 0.86
N THR A 96 9.79 2.79 1.72
CA THR A 96 9.87 1.97 2.91
C THR A 96 8.59 1.17 3.06
N SER A 97 8.70 -0.04 3.60
CA SER A 97 7.57 -0.87 3.94
C SER A 97 7.31 -0.80 5.44
N PHE A 98 6.03 -0.78 5.82
CA PHE A 98 5.61 -0.76 7.21
C PHE A 98 4.53 -1.80 7.45
N GLN A 99 4.47 -2.31 8.68
CA GLN A 99 3.49 -3.30 9.06
C GLN A 99 2.19 -2.59 9.47
N VAL A 100 1.07 -2.92 8.82
CA VAL A 100 -0.22 -2.34 9.21
C VAL A 100 -0.56 -2.80 10.62
N ARG A 101 -0.92 -1.86 11.50
CA ARG A 101 -1.29 -2.19 12.89
C ARG A 101 -2.68 -2.81 12.98
N LYS A 102 -2.87 -3.65 14.00
CA LYS A 102 -4.14 -4.32 14.25
C LYS A 102 -5.22 -3.31 14.61
N ILE A 103 -6.36 -3.41 13.92
CA ILE A 103 -7.57 -2.62 14.16
C ILE A 103 -8.69 -3.52 14.68
N LEU A 104 -9.67 -2.96 15.40
CA LEU A 104 -10.85 -3.73 15.86
C LEU A 104 -11.83 -4.00 14.70
N SER A 105 -12.02 -3.01 13.84
CA SER A 105 -12.89 -3.03 12.67
C SER A 105 -12.37 -2.05 11.63
N ARG A 106 -13.05 -1.91 10.48
CA ARG A 106 -12.66 -0.97 9.41
C ARG A 106 -12.56 0.47 9.95
N GLU A 107 -11.47 1.15 9.63
CA GLU A 107 -11.16 2.46 10.17
C GLU A 107 -10.67 3.43 9.09
N VAL A 108 -11.13 4.68 9.11
CA VAL A 108 -10.55 5.76 8.31
C VAL A 108 -9.40 6.38 9.09
N ALA A 109 -8.20 6.33 8.50
CA ALA A 109 -6.99 6.95 9.01
C ALA A 109 -6.56 8.10 8.08
N PHE A 110 -5.55 8.84 8.51
CA PHE A 110 -5.00 9.93 7.73
C PHE A 110 -3.50 9.80 7.52
N VAL A 111 -3.06 9.95 6.28
CA VAL A 111 -1.66 10.16 5.95
C VAL A 111 -1.41 11.66 5.98
N VAL A 112 -0.47 12.09 6.80
CA VAL A 112 -0.05 13.48 6.94
C VAL A 112 1.37 13.61 6.43
N ILE A 113 1.56 14.51 5.49
CA ILE A 113 2.85 14.84 4.91
C ILE A 113 3.18 16.23 5.41
N THR A 114 4.29 16.35 6.12
CA THR A 114 4.84 17.62 6.59
C THR A 114 6.18 17.86 5.90
N VAL A 115 6.33 19.03 5.29
CA VAL A 115 7.55 19.49 4.65
C VAL A 115 7.98 20.76 5.34
N MET A 116 9.16 20.76 5.94
CA MET A 116 9.79 21.92 6.55
C MET A 116 10.95 22.38 5.65
N GLU A 117 10.87 23.61 5.16
CA GLU A 117 11.87 24.26 4.32
C GLU A 117 12.24 25.61 4.91
N ALA A 118 13.43 25.74 5.48
CA ALA A 118 13.90 26.94 6.16
C ALA A 118 12.86 27.51 7.15
N ASN A 119 12.11 28.55 6.76
CA ASN A 119 11.10 29.23 7.58
C ASN A 119 9.65 28.90 7.19
N SER A 120 9.45 27.99 6.24
CA SER A 120 8.13 27.59 5.73
C SER A 120 7.81 26.16 6.12
N GLU A 121 6.59 25.93 6.58
CA GLU A 121 6.04 24.60 6.82
C GLU A 121 4.83 24.39 5.91
N PHE A 122 4.86 23.31 5.15
CA PHE A 122 3.76 22.87 4.32
C PHE A 122 3.24 21.54 4.84
N GLN A 123 1.93 21.44 4.99
CA GLN A 123 1.28 20.21 5.42
C GLN A 123 0.16 19.83 4.46
N LYS A 124 0.10 18.55 4.10
CA LYS A 124 -1.03 17.96 3.38
C LYS A 124 -1.51 16.70 4.09
N LYS A 125 -2.82 16.54 4.14
CA LYS A 125 -3.48 15.44 4.83
C LYS A 125 -4.41 14.70 3.88
N GLN A 126 -4.40 13.38 3.94
CA GLN A 126 -5.17 12.51 3.06
C GLN A 126 -5.83 11.39 3.82
N LYS A 127 -7.07 11.06 3.46
CA LYS A 127 -7.77 9.90 4.01
C LYS A 127 -7.31 8.61 3.35
N VAL A 128 -7.07 7.62 4.18
CA VAL A 128 -6.83 6.22 3.78
C VAL A 128 -7.71 5.30 4.61
N LEU A 129 -7.96 4.10 4.13
CA LEU A 129 -8.87 3.14 4.75
C LEU A 129 -8.11 1.92 5.24
N ILE A 130 -8.11 1.66 6.54
CA ILE A 130 -7.48 0.47 7.13
C ILE A 130 -8.54 -0.63 7.29
N LYS A 131 -8.24 -1.84 6.84
CA LYS A 131 -9.12 -3.01 6.88
C LYS A 131 -8.37 -4.27 7.30
N HIS A 132 -9.13 -5.27 7.74
CA HIS A 132 -8.63 -6.64 7.79
C HIS A 132 -8.64 -7.22 6.37
N ALA A 133 -7.62 -7.99 6.03
CA ALA A 133 -7.65 -8.82 4.84
C ALA A 133 -8.71 -9.91 4.99
N ASP A 134 -9.51 -10.09 3.95
CA ASP A 134 -10.56 -11.11 3.96
C ASP A 134 -9.90 -12.49 3.76
N LYS A 135 -10.07 -13.37 4.75
CA LYS A 135 -9.69 -14.77 4.61
C LYS A 135 -10.77 -15.49 3.83
N LYS A 136 -10.46 -15.93 2.61
CA LYS A 136 -11.34 -16.80 1.83
C LYS A 136 -10.80 -18.23 1.86
N THR A 137 -11.69 -19.17 2.13
CA THR A 137 -11.38 -20.60 2.11
C THR A 137 -11.96 -21.20 0.84
N PHE A 138 -11.12 -21.89 0.07
CA PHE A 138 -11.56 -22.68 -1.06
C PHE A 138 -11.55 -24.16 -0.69
N ILE A 139 -12.60 -24.84 -1.12
CA ILE A 139 -12.68 -26.30 -1.08
C ILE A 139 -12.21 -26.77 -2.46
N GLN A 140 -11.09 -27.48 -2.50
CA GLN A 140 -10.64 -28.16 -3.71
C GLN A 140 -10.96 -29.65 -3.57
N THR A 141 -11.76 -30.13 -4.51
CA THR A 141 -12.06 -31.55 -4.70
C THR A 141 -11.28 -32.05 -5.91
N ASP A 142 -10.93 -33.34 -5.96
CA ASP A 142 -10.26 -33.90 -7.14
C ASP A 142 -11.17 -33.91 -8.37
N LYS A 143 -12.50 -33.92 -8.17
CA LYS A 143 -13.52 -33.96 -9.21
C LYS A 143 -14.75 -33.13 -8.83
N PRO A 144 -15.49 -32.58 -9.81
CA PRO A 144 -16.72 -31.81 -9.55
C PRO A 144 -17.92 -32.68 -9.17
N VAL A 145 -17.93 -33.98 -9.52
CA VAL A 145 -19.06 -34.91 -9.26
C VAL A 145 -18.52 -36.29 -8.85
N TYR A 146 -19.10 -36.87 -7.78
CA TYR A 146 -18.77 -38.21 -7.28
C TYR A 146 -19.95 -39.18 -7.45
N LYS A 147 -19.63 -40.47 -7.63
CA LYS A 147 -20.65 -41.53 -7.67
C LYS A 147 -21.07 -41.93 -6.24
N PRO A 148 -22.29 -42.46 -6.05
CA PRO A 148 -22.73 -42.99 -4.76
C PRO A 148 -21.75 -44.07 -4.25
N GLY A 149 -21.28 -43.93 -3.01
CA GLY A 149 -20.30 -44.84 -2.38
C GLY A 149 -18.82 -44.48 -2.59
N GLN A 150 -18.51 -43.43 -3.35
CA GLN A 150 -17.13 -42.96 -3.55
C GLN A 150 -16.72 -41.97 -2.44
N ILE A 151 -15.53 -42.18 -1.84
CA ILE A 151 -14.95 -41.26 -0.86
C ILE A 151 -14.33 -40.08 -1.61
N ALA A 152 -14.72 -38.86 -1.23
CA ALA A 152 -14.22 -37.62 -1.78
C ALA A 152 -13.07 -37.06 -0.91
N PRO A 153 -11.80 -37.16 -1.35
CA PRO A 153 -10.72 -36.40 -0.73
C PRO A 153 -10.95 -34.91 -1.00
N HIS A 154 -11.00 -34.11 0.06
CA HIS A 154 -11.14 -32.66 -0.02
C HIS A 154 -10.00 -31.99 0.73
N CYS A 155 -9.39 -30.99 0.10
CA CYS A 155 -8.37 -30.15 0.72
C CYS A 155 -8.95 -28.77 0.98
N LEU A 156 -8.77 -28.27 2.20
CA LEU A 156 -9.11 -26.91 2.56
C LEU A 156 -7.89 -26.03 2.30
N SER A 157 -7.97 -25.18 1.27
CA SER A 157 -6.95 -24.16 1.03
C SER A 157 -7.46 -22.81 1.51
N SER A 158 -6.73 -22.20 2.45
CA SER A 158 -7.05 -20.86 2.97
C SER A 158 -6.12 -19.82 2.35
N HIS A 159 -6.69 -18.83 1.65
CA HIS A 159 -5.93 -17.72 1.07
C HIS A 159 -6.55 -16.38 1.49
N PHE A 160 -5.70 -15.38 1.76
CA PHE A 160 -6.12 -14.01 2.02
C PHE A 160 -6.24 -13.23 0.70
N PHE A 161 -7.34 -12.52 0.50
CA PHE A 161 -7.59 -11.68 -0.68
C PHE A 161 -7.71 -10.21 -0.27
N PHE A 162 -7.29 -9.31 -1.17
CA PHE A 162 -7.26 -7.86 -1.01
C PHE A 162 -7.61 -7.15 -2.31
#